data_AF-A0A9W9WF23-F1
#
_entry.id   AF-A0A9W9WF23-F1
#
_cell.length_a   1.000
_cell.length_b   1.000
_cell.length_c   1.000
_cell.angle_alpha   90.00
_cell.angle_beta   90.00
_cell.angle_gamma   90.00
#
_symmetry.space_group_name_H-M   'P 1'
#
loop_
_entity.id
_entity.type
_entity.pdbx_description
1 polymer ?
#
loop_
_entity_poly.entity_id
_entity_poly.type
_entity_poly.pdbx_seq_one_letter_code
_entity_poly.pdbx_strand_id
1 'polypeptide(L)'
;MISISYIPLLLGTIYGEIALADLLTHRTGLASLDSLWLASNNVPYLPRSEAVRILNYAPRIQPFRTQFIYSNFGYEVLGQVIEKASGETFAEVLRRRLLSPLGLYRTYYTGERRENEAKPYAALEDGSIVPIAPPLHGENVLMGPAGGVRSSVNDLLTLYKTFMGAALHEIIHPDTGSPDQPKSTIRVGTGAPSQLALYHGGVIPGFNTYNVLLPETSSAVVVLTNSQSLNGGVRWIGELLVEALLNNSHNAPDYSILAKESAEMALQQVKDINKSLAAGRTIETPSRPLEDYVEKYFNGAGNFFIEIAYSRDQASLQVAYMGRKADTFALLPYQ
;
A
#
# COMPACT_ATOMS: atom_id res chain seq x y z
N MET A 1 -12.42 25.40 3.04
CA MET A 1 -12.01 24.19 3.79
C MET A 1 -13.16 23.19 3.73
N ILE A 2 -13.04 22.13 2.94
CA ILE A 2 -14.03 21.02 2.96
C ILE A 2 -13.73 20.23 4.24
N SER A 3 -14.59 20.38 5.24
CA SER A 3 -14.45 19.74 6.55
C SER A 3 -14.84 18.26 6.48
N ILE A 4 -14.26 17.41 7.35
CA ILE A 4 -14.61 15.99 7.53
C ILE A 4 -16.07 15.78 8.00
N SER A 5 -16.81 16.86 8.29
CA SER A 5 -18.23 16.87 8.67
C SER A 5 -19.19 16.17 7.69
N TYR A 6 -18.75 15.76 6.49
CA TYR A 6 -19.58 15.07 5.51
C TYR A 6 -19.80 13.57 5.79
N ILE A 7 -19.07 12.94 6.72
CA ILE A 7 -19.36 11.58 7.17
C ILE A 7 -19.88 11.61 8.62
N PRO A 8 -21.21 11.49 8.86
CA PRO A 8 -21.78 11.49 10.21
C PRO A 8 -21.21 10.40 11.15
N LEU A 9 -20.71 9.29 10.58
CA LEU A 9 -20.00 8.22 11.29
C LEU A 9 -18.66 8.63 11.91
N LEU A 10 -18.16 9.84 11.62
CA LEU A 10 -16.89 10.38 12.13
C LEU A 10 -17.07 11.41 13.26
N LEU A 11 -18.30 11.84 13.56
CA LEU A 11 -18.58 12.75 14.68
C LEU A 11 -18.39 12.00 16.01
N GLY A 12 -17.57 12.55 16.91
CA GLY A 12 -17.32 11.99 18.25
C GLY A 12 -16.17 10.96 18.34
N THR A 13 -15.33 10.89 17.31
CA THR A 13 -14.17 9.98 17.22
C THR A 13 -12.86 10.77 17.14
N ILE A 14 -11.71 10.08 17.15
CA ILE A 14 -10.37 10.70 16.95
C ILE A 14 -10.24 11.48 15.62
N TYR A 15 -11.18 11.30 14.69
CA TYR A 15 -11.27 12.04 13.43
C TYR A 15 -11.77 13.48 13.54
N GLY A 16 -12.31 13.89 14.69
CA GLY A 16 -12.64 15.30 14.92
C GLY A 16 -11.42 16.22 14.78
N GLU A 17 -10.20 15.68 14.97
CA GLU A 17 -8.92 16.39 14.83
C GLU A 17 -8.24 16.19 13.45
N ILE A 18 -8.67 15.18 12.67
CA ILE A 18 -8.08 14.82 11.37
C ILE A 18 -8.72 15.70 10.29
N ALA A 19 -7.90 16.30 9.43
CA ALA A 19 -8.32 16.98 8.21
C ALA A 19 -8.18 16.05 7.00
N LEU A 20 -8.90 16.33 5.90
CA LEU A 20 -8.71 15.59 4.63
C LEU A 20 -7.25 15.65 4.15
N ALA A 21 -6.58 16.78 4.37
CA ALA A 21 -5.17 16.95 4.07
C ALA A 21 -4.27 15.97 4.83
N ASP A 22 -4.61 15.62 6.07
CA ASP A 22 -3.83 14.66 6.86
C ASP A 22 -3.93 13.24 6.28
N LEU A 23 -5.09 12.86 5.72
CA LEU A 23 -5.28 11.60 5.01
C LEU A 23 -4.52 11.60 3.66
N LEU A 24 -4.66 12.67 2.88
CA LEU A 24 -4.01 12.83 1.57
C LEU A 24 -2.47 12.78 1.67
N THR A 25 -1.91 13.32 2.76
CA THR A 25 -0.46 13.39 2.99
C THR A 25 0.10 12.26 3.85
N HIS A 26 -0.74 11.31 4.31
CA HIS A 26 -0.36 10.23 5.22
C HIS A 26 0.23 10.71 6.55
N ARG A 27 -0.29 11.81 7.11
CA ARG A 27 0.22 12.45 8.35
C ARG A 27 -0.79 12.40 9.50
N THR A 28 -1.58 11.35 9.56
CA THR A 28 -2.57 11.13 10.62
C THR A 28 -1.94 10.70 11.95
N GLY A 29 -0.69 10.25 11.97
CA GLY A 29 -0.05 9.70 13.17
C GLY A 29 -0.62 8.34 13.62
N LEU A 30 -1.57 7.78 12.86
CA LEU A 30 -2.15 6.47 13.11
C LEU A 30 -1.24 5.36 12.60
N ALA A 31 -1.22 4.23 13.30
CA ALA A 31 -0.47 3.06 12.85
C ALA A 31 -0.97 2.55 11.49
N SER A 32 -0.04 2.12 10.64
CA SER A 32 -0.39 1.42 9.41
C SER A 32 -1.00 0.06 9.73
N LEU A 33 -2.12 -0.24 9.07
CA LEU A 33 -2.87 -1.50 9.21
C LEU A 33 -3.01 -2.21 7.85
N ASP A 34 -2.14 -1.89 6.89
CA ASP A 34 -2.22 -2.39 5.52
C ASP A 34 -2.08 -3.93 5.43
N SER A 35 -1.53 -4.58 6.46
CA SER A 35 -1.54 -6.05 6.59
C SER A 35 -2.93 -6.67 6.68
N LEU A 36 -3.96 -5.88 6.99
CA LEU A 36 -5.36 -6.32 6.99
C LEU A 36 -6.01 -6.28 5.60
N TRP A 37 -5.31 -5.78 4.58
CA TRP A 37 -5.89 -5.62 3.25
C TRP A 37 -6.14 -6.97 2.57
N LEU A 38 -5.08 -7.73 2.26
CA LEU A 38 -5.18 -8.92 1.39
C LEU A 38 -4.94 -10.22 2.15
N ALA A 39 -5.79 -11.20 1.88
CA ALA A 39 -5.66 -12.58 2.32
C ALA A 39 -5.12 -13.49 1.22
N SER A 40 -5.14 -14.79 1.48
CA SER A 40 -4.89 -15.85 0.50
C SER A 40 -5.69 -15.61 -0.78
N ASN A 41 -5.06 -15.91 -1.93
CA ASN A 41 -5.65 -15.75 -3.26
C ASN A 41 -6.10 -14.32 -3.62
N ASN A 42 -5.49 -13.30 -3.00
CA ASN A 42 -5.72 -11.88 -3.30
C ASN A 42 -7.17 -11.41 -3.07
N VAL A 43 -7.85 -12.06 -2.13
CA VAL A 43 -9.19 -11.68 -1.66
C VAL A 43 -9.04 -10.87 -0.38
N PRO A 44 -9.72 -9.72 -0.20
CA PRO A 44 -9.63 -8.99 1.05
C PRO A 44 -10.19 -9.77 2.25
N TYR A 45 -9.55 -9.61 3.42
CA TYR A 45 -9.99 -10.26 4.67
C TYR A 45 -11.33 -9.74 5.18
N LEU A 46 -11.61 -8.46 4.96
CA LEU A 46 -12.73 -7.74 5.57
C LEU A 46 -13.56 -7.04 4.51
N PRO A 47 -14.88 -6.89 4.71
CA PRO A 47 -15.73 -6.17 3.78
C PRO A 47 -15.39 -4.68 3.78
N ARG A 48 -15.59 -4.00 2.64
CA ARG A 48 -15.30 -2.57 2.47
C ARG A 48 -15.97 -1.67 3.53
N SER A 49 -17.15 -2.05 3.99
CA SER A 49 -17.90 -1.35 5.04
C SER A 49 -17.13 -1.20 6.36
N GLU A 50 -16.06 -1.98 6.55
CA GLU A 50 -15.25 -1.96 7.76
C GLU A 50 -14.12 -0.96 7.75
N ALA A 51 -13.81 -0.35 6.61
CA ALA A 51 -12.64 0.53 6.46
C ALA A 51 -12.61 1.67 7.49
N VAL A 52 -13.73 2.38 7.64
CA VAL A 52 -13.87 3.48 8.60
C VAL A 52 -13.70 2.98 10.03
N ARG A 53 -14.33 1.84 10.37
CA ARG A 53 -14.22 1.25 11.71
C ARG A 53 -12.77 0.86 12.01
N ILE A 54 -12.10 0.19 11.08
CA ILE A 54 -10.71 -0.27 11.25
C ILE A 54 -9.78 0.92 11.48
N LEU A 55 -9.86 1.94 10.63
CA LEU A 55 -9.02 3.12 10.80
C LEU A 55 -9.35 3.82 12.14
N ASN A 56 -10.60 3.79 12.62
CA ASN A 56 -11.01 4.42 13.88
C ASN A 56 -10.39 3.75 15.11
N TYR A 57 -10.10 2.46 15.00
CA TYR A 57 -9.42 1.68 16.03
C TYR A 57 -7.91 1.61 15.83
N ALA A 58 -7.37 2.26 14.79
CA ALA A 58 -5.93 2.31 14.58
C ALA A 58 -5.27 3.08 15.73
N PRO A 59 -4.30 2.48 16.45
CA PRO A 59 -3.61 3.18 17.51
C PRO A 59 -2.88 4.41 16.98
N ARG A 60 -2.97 5.53 17.70
CA ARG A 60 -2.12 6.69 17.44
C ARG A 60 -0.73 6.40 17.98
N ILE A 61 0.24 6.28 17.08
CA ILE A 61 1.65 5.98 17.42
C ILE A 61 2.56 7.21 17.27
N GLN A 62 2.05 8.28 16.66
CA GLN A 62 2.74 9.57 16.53
C GLN A 62 1.76 10.73 16.71
N PRO A 63 2.25 11.94 17.05
CA PRO A 63 1.41 13.13 16.97
C PRO A 63 0.91 13.42 15.55
N PHE A 64 -0.24 14.09 15.43
CA PHE A 64 -0.75 14.53 14.12
C PHE A 64 0.27 15.41 13.42
N ARG A 65 0.39 15.26 12.10
CA ARG A 65 1.20 16.12 11.23
C ARG A 65 2.69 16.10 11.52
N THR A 66 3.22 15.28 12.43
CA THR A 66 4.66 15.27 12.74
C THR A 66 5.46 14.27 11.91
N GLN A 67 4.84 13.19 11.43
CA GLN A 67 5.53 12.16 10.65
C GLN A 67 4.65 11.61 9.52
N PHE A 68 5.31 11.13 8.46
CA PHE A 68 4.70 10.36 7.39
C PHE A 68 4.55 8.89 7.81
N ILE A 69 3.33 8.38 7.81
CA ILE A 69 3.02 6.96 8.02
C ILE A 69 2.04 6.52 6.93
N TYR A 70 2.55 5.80 5.93
CA TYR A 70 1.77 5.33 4.80
C TYR A 70 0.56 4.49 5.26
N SER A 71 -0.59 4.75 4.66
CA SER A 71 -1.85 4.09 4.99
C SER A 71 -2.78 4.05 3.77
N ASN A 72 -3.01 2.85 3.24
CA ASN A 72 -4.02 2.64 2.21
C ASN A 72 -5.43 2.88 2.77
N PHE A 73 -5.65 2.57 4.06
CA PHE A 73 -6.92 2.84 4.73
C PHE A 73 -7.32 4.32 4.71
N GLY A 74 -6.34 5.23 4.75
CA GLY A 74 -6.61 6.65 4.59
C GLY A 74 -7.24 6.98 3.22
N TYR A 75 -6.72 6.38 2.16
CA TYR A 75 -7.25 6.57 0.79
C TYR A 75 -8.59 5.86 0.56
N GLU A 76 -8.81 4.69 1.17
CA GLU A 76 -10.14 4.06 1.18
C GLU A 76 -11.20 4.98 1.81
N VAL A 77 -10.89 5.58 2.97
CA VAL A 77 -11.80 6.52 3.64
C VAL A 77 -12.02 7.77 2.77
N LEU A 78 -10.98 8.30 2.11
CA LEU A 78 -11.14 9.41 1.16
C LEU A 78 -12.08 9.07 -0.01
N GLY A 79 -12.03 7.83 -0.52
CA GLY A 79 -12.99 7.36 -1.52
C GLY A 79 -14.43 7.36 -1.01
N GLN A 80 -14.65 6.93 0.24
CA GLN A 80 -15.98 6.99 0.88
C GLN A 80 -16.43 8.43 1.16
N VAL A 81 -15.51 9.35 1.47
CA VAL A 81 -15.81 10.80 1.56
C VAL A 81 -16.31 11.32 0.22
N ILE A 82 -15.65 10.97 -0.88
CA ILE A 82 -16.04 11.37 -2.24
C ILE A 82 -17.46 10.88 -2.55
N GLU A 83 -17.75 9.62 -2.26
CA GLU A 83 -19.09 9.04 -2.46
C GLU A 83 -20.15 9.79 -1.66
N LYS A 84 -19.87 10.01 -0.38
CA LYS A 84 -20.82 10.68 0.51
C LYS A 84 -21.06 12.14 0.13
N ALA A 85 -20.02 12.86 -0.27
CA ALA A 85 -20.11 14.27 -0.64
C ALA A 85 -20.76 14.49 -2.01
N SER A 86 -20.62 13.55 -2.93
CA SER A 86 -21.20 13.64 -4.28
C SER A 86 -22.60 13.02 -4.40
N GLY A 87 -22.92 12.02 -3.58
CA GLY A 87 -24.10 11.19 -3.76
C GLY A 87 -23.99 10.17 -4.90
N GLU A 88 -22.80 10.04 -5.50
CA GLU A 88 -22.46 9.11 -6.59
C GLU A 88 -21.47 8.06 -6.08
N THR A 89 -21.31 6.94 -6.78
CA THR A 89 -20.27 5.96 -6.44
C THR A 89 -18.87 6.50 -6.77
N PHE A 90 -17.82 5.94 -6.15
CA PHE A 90 -16.46 6.35 -6.48
C PHE A 90 -16.14 6.12 -7.97
N ALA A 91 -16.67 5.04 -8.56
CA ALA A 91 -16.49 4.72 -9.97
C ALA A 91 -17.13 5.79 -10.88
N GLU A 92 -18.33 6.22 -10.54
CA GLU A 92 -19.08 7.26 -11.26
C GLU A 92 -18.34 8.60 -11.21
N VAL A 93 -17.91 9.01 -10.01
CA VAL A 93 -17.14 10.26 -9.84
C VAL A 93 -15.83 10.19 -10.61
N LEU A 94 -15.07 9.10 -10.47
CA LEU A 94 -13.79 8.91 -11.18
C LEU A 94 -14.00 8.99 -12.70
N ARG A 95 -15.02 8.29 -13.22
CA ARG A 95 -15.33 8.29 -14.64
C ARG A 95 -15.75 9.67 -15.14
N ARG A 96 -16.61 10.36 -14.41
CA ARG A 96 -17.19 11.65 -14.82
C ARG A 96 -16.21 12.82 -14.69
N ARG A 97 -15.42 12.84 -13.62
CA ARG A 97 -14.51 13.96 -13.31
C ARG A 97 -13.12 13.80 -13.92
N LEU A 98 -12.65 12.57 -14.13
CA LEU A 98 -11.27 12.32 -14.55
C LEU A 98 -11.19 11.51 -15.85
N LEU A 99 -11.77 10.32 -15.90
CA LEU A 99 -11.51 9.40 -17.02
C LEU A 99 -12.13 9.88 -18.34
N SER A 100 -13.40 10.28 -18.33
CA SER A 100 -14.10 10.68 -19.56
C SER A 100 -13.58 12.01 -20.12
N PRO A 101 -13.35 13.07 -19.31
CA PRO A 101 -12.81 14.33 -19.81
C PRO A 101 -11.41 14.20 -20.42
N LEU A 102 -10.60 13.25 -19.93
CA LEU A 102 -9.25 13.00 -20.43
C LEU A 102 -9.19 11.91 -21.51
N GLY A 103 -10.33 11.31 -21.87
CA GLY A 103 -10.39 10.23 -22.87
C GLY A 103 -9.65 8.96 -22.45
N LEU A 104 -9.59 8.65 -21.15
CA LEU A 104 -8.87 7.48 -20.59
C LEU A 104 -9.69 6.20 -20.74
N TYR A 105 -9.95 5.81 -21.99
CA TYR A 105 -10.88 4.71 -22.29
C TYR A 105 -10.39 3.34 -21.88
N ARG A 106 -9.09 3.14 -21.64
CA ARG A 106 -8.51 1.88 -21.12
C ARG A 106 -8.33 1.89 -19.61
N THR A 107 -8.72 2.97 -18.94
CA THR A 107 -8.68 3.12 -17.49
C THR A 107 -10.05 2.85 -16.89
N TYR A 108 -10.10 2.06 -15.83
CA TYR A 108 -11.36 1.68 -15.17
C TYR A 108 -11.14 1.20 -13.74
N TYR A 109 -12.20 1.29 -12.96
CA TYR A 109 -12.23 0.91 -11.55
C TYR A 109 -13.16 -0.28 -11.30
N THR A 110 -14.26 -0.36 -12.02
CA THR A 110 -15.23 -1.46 -12.00
C THR A 110 -15.36 -2.08 -13.39
N GLY A 111 -15.81 -3.33 -13.43
CA GLY A 111 -16.14 -4.04 -14.66
C GLY A 111 -15.31 -5.30 -14.90
N GLU A 112 -15.68 -6.04 -15.93
CA GLU A 112 -15.00 -7.27 -16.30
C GLU A 112 -13.63 -7.00 -16.94
N ARG A 113 -12.82 -8.05 -16.97
CA ARG A 113 -11.53 -8.07 -17.63
C ARG A 113 -11.68 -7.69 -19.11
N ARG A 114 -10.79 -6.84 -19.61
CA ARG A 114 -10.82 -6.36 -20.99
C ARG A 114 -9.89 -7.14 -21.90
N GLU A 115 -10.09 -7.01 -23.21
CA GLU A 115 -9.14 -7.52 -24.19
C GLU A 115 -7.76 -6.86 -24.01
N ASN A 116 -6.70 -7.64 -24.18
CA ASN A 116 -5.31 -7.20 -23.99
C ASN A 116 -5.06 -6.61 -22.57
N GLU A 117 -5.51 -7.33 -21.55
CA GLU A 117 -5.18 -7.07 -20.14
C GLU A 117 -4.14 -8.08 -19.65
N ALA A 118 -3.08 -7.62 -18.98
CA ALA A 118 -2.02 -8.48 -18.48
C ALA A 118 -2.53 -9.46 -17.41
N LYS A 119 -2.03 -10.70 -17.44
CA LYS A 119 -2.29 -11.68 -16.37
C LYS A 119 -1.27 -11.48 -15.25
N PRO A 120 -1.64 -11.67 -13.98
CA PRO A 120 -0.70 -11.55 -12.86
C PRO A 120 0.14 -12.81 -12.70
N TYR A 121 1.41 -12.61 -12.34
CA TYR A 121 2.35 -13.69 -12.06
C TYR A 121 3.15 -13.41 -10.78
N ALA A 122 3.73 -14.45 -10.18
CA ALA A 122 4.72 -14.35 -9.12
C ALA A 122 5.96 -15.15 -9.49
N ALA A 123 7.14 -14.66 -9.09
CA ALA A 123 8.38 -15.42 -9.16
C ALA A 123 8.56 -16.24 -7.88
N LEU A 124 8.86 -17.53 -8.03
CA LEU A 124 9.22 -18.42 -6.92
C LEU A 124 10.71 -18.32 -6.59
N GLU A 125 11.12 -18.96 -5.48
CA GLU A 125 12.52 -18.94 -5.02
C GLU A 125 13.51 -19.53 -6.04
N ASP A 126 13.07 -20.49 -6.84
CA ASP A 126 13.84 -21.11 -7.92
C ASP A 126 13.86 -20.28 -9.23
N GLY A 127 13.22 -19.10 -9.22
CA GLY A 127 13.10 -18.21 -10.36
C GLY A 127 12.00 -18.59 -11.36
N SER A 128 11.27 -19.69 -11.13
CA SER A 128 10.12 -20.05 -11.95
C SER A 128 8.99 -19.04 -11.79
N ILE A 129 8.23 -18.83 -12.87
CA ILE A 129 7.13 -17.86 -12.91
C ILE A 129 5.81 -18.61 -12.89
N VAL A 130 4.99 -18.36 -11.89
CA VAL A 130 3.67 -18.99 -11.74
C VAL A 130 2.54 -17.97 -11.90
N PRO A 131 1.43 -18.34 -12.56
CA PRO A 131 0.24 -17.49 -12.57
C PRO A 131 -0.37 -17.45 -11.17
N ILE A 132 -0.90 -16.29 -10.78
CA ILE A 132 -1.63 -16.13 -9.51
C ILE A 132 -3.06 -15.64 -9.76
N ALA A 133 -3.92 -15.69 -8.74
CA ALA A 133 -5.25 -15.10 -8.82
C ALA A 133 -5.14 -13.57 -8.99
N PRO A 134 -5.94 -12.91 -9.83
CA PRO A 134 -5.94 -11.45 -9.91
C PRO A 134 -6.53 -10.83 -8.63
N PRO A 135 -5.92 -9.76 -8.09
CA PRO A 135 -6.53 -8.99 -7.01
C PRO A 135 -7.92 -8.49 -7.39
N LEU A 136 -8.84 -8.58 -6.42
CA LEU A 136 -10.17 -7.99 -6.57
C LEU A 136 -10.07 -6.45 -6.65
N HIS A 137 -11.00 -5.84 -7.35
CA HIS A 137 -11.12 -4.38 -7.46
C HIS A 137 -12.58 -3.97 -7.67
N GLY A 138 -12.88 -2.69 -7.46
CA GLY A 138 -14.21 -2.12 -7.70
C GLY A 138 -14.93 -1.67 -6.41
N GLU A 139 -16.19 -1.24 -6.57
CA GLU A 139 -16.96 -0.49 -5.56
C GLU A 139 -17.15 -1.19 -4.21
N ASN A 140 -17.15 -2.51 -4.16
CA ASN A 140 -17.39 -3.26 -2.92
C ASN A 140 -16.13 -3.98 -2.40
N VAL A 141 -14.96 -3.62 -2.93
CA VAL A 141 -13.68 -4.21 -2.54
C VAL A 141 -12.97 -3.26 -1.59
N LEU A 142 -12.57 -3.77 -0.43
CA LEU A 142 -11.78 -3.02 0.55
C LEU A 142 -10.45 -2.55 -0.08
N MET A 143 -10.07 -1.29 0.18
CA MET A 143 -8.94 -0.57 -0.40
C MET A 143 -9.06 -0.30 -1.90
N GLY A 144 -10.28 -0.37 -2.45
CA GLY A 144 -10.51 -0.08 -3.85
C GLY A 144 -10.01 1.32 -4.25
N PRO A 145 -10.42 2.41 -3.61
CA PRO A 145 -9.93 3.76 -3.91
C PRO A 145 -8.42 3.96 -3.70
N ALA A 146 -7.77 3.08 -2.92
CA ALA A 146 -6.32 3.15 -2.66
C ALA A 146 -5.46 2.47 -3.74
N GLY A 147 -5.99 1.45 -4.43
CA GLY A 147 -5.18 0.68 -5.41
C GLY A 147 -5.95 -0.13 -6.46
N GLY A 148 -7.25 0.08 -6.62
CA GLY A 148 -8.12 -0.73 -7.48
C GLY A 148 -8.26 -0.25 -8.94
N VAL A 149 -7.64 0.87 -9.31
CA VAL A 149 -7.70 1.38 -10.69
C VAL A 149 -6.78 0.57 -11.60
N ARG A 150 -7.34 0.11 -12.73
CA ARG A 150 -6.59 -0.53 -13.81
C ARG A 150 -6.45 0.44 -14.96
N SER A 151 -5.29 0.44 -15.63
CA SER A 151 -4.99 1.38 -16.69
C SER A 151 -4.00 0.79 -17.72
N SER A 152 -3.54 1.61 -18.64
CA SER A 152 -2.51 1.30 -19.63
C SER A 152 -1.44 2.39 -19.64
N VAL A 153 -0.27 2.09 -20.19
CA VAL A 153 0.83 3.07 -20.32
C VAL A 153 0.36 4.35 -21.02
N ASN A 154 -0.40 4.23 -22.11
CA ASN A 154 -0.87 5.40 -22.88
C ASN A 154 -1.85 6.28 -22.09
N ASP A 155 -2.79 5.66 -21.37
CA ASP A 155 -3.75 6.39 -20.54
C ASP A 155 -3.04 7.06 -19.35
N LEU A 156 -2.13 6.35 -18.67
CA LEU A 156 -1.35 6.93 -17.59
C LEU A 156 -0.47 8.08 -18.08
N LEU A 157 0.20 7.97 -19.23
CA LEU A 157 0.96 9.09 -19.80
C LEU A 157 0.07 10.30 -20.08
N THR A 158 -1.18 10.09 -20.53
CA THR A 158 -2.16 11.17 -20.73
C THR A 158 -2.57 11.82 -19.39
N LEU A 159 -2.81 11.00 -18.36
CA LEU A 159 -3.08 11.46 -17.01
C LEU A 159 -1.91 12.27 -16.43
N TYR A 160 -0.71 11.72 -16.50
CA TYR A 160 0.53 12.33 -16.01
C TYR A 160 0.84 13.64 -16.75
N LYS A 161 0.63 13.71 -18.07
CA LYS A 161 0.73 14.97 -18.83
C LYS A 161 -0.22 16.05 -18.28
N THR A 162 -1.42 15.66 -17.87
CA THR A 162 -2.40 16.58 -17.27
C THR A 162 -1.94 17.05 -15.89
N PHE A 163 -1.44 16.13 -15.06
CA PHE A 163 -0.85 16.47 -13.76
C PHE A 163 0.39 17.35 -13.89
N MET A 164 1.16 17.24 -14.97
CA MET A 164 2.28 18.15 -15.21
C MET A 164 1.83 19.60 -15.30
N GLY A 165 0.72 19.85 -16.02
CA GLY A 165 0.14 21.19 -16.12
C GLY A 165 -0.40 21.70 -14.78
N ALA A 166 -1.01 20.83 -13.98
CA ALA A 166 -1.52 21.18 -12.65
C ALA A 166 -0.41 21.39 -11.61
N ALA A 167 0.62 20.54 -11.61
CA ALA A 167 1.76 20.62 -10.72
C ALA A 167 2.57 21.88 -10.97
N LEU A 168 2.80 22.27 -12.23
CA LEU A 168 3.43 23.55 -12.55
C LEU A 168 2.61 24.74 -12.03
N HIS A 169 1.28 24.63 -11.97
CA HIS A 169 0.41 25.65 -11.39
C HIS A 169 0.46 25.68 -9.84
N GLU A 170 0.55 24.52 -9.18
CA GLU A 170 0.67 24.41 -7.71
C GLU A 170 2.09 24.71 -7.18
N ILE A 171 3.16 24.39 -7.92
CA ILE A 171 4.54 24.73 -7.54
C ILE A 171 4.74 26.26 -7.46
N ILE A 172 3.97 27.03 -8.23
CA ILE A 172 3.93 28.50 -8.16
C ILE A 172 3.20 29.01 -6.88
N HIS A 173 2.45 28.13 -6.19
CA HIS A 173 1.71 28.39 -4.95
C HIS A 173 2.04 27.34 -3.85
N PRO A 174 3.18 27.48 -3.14
CA PRO A 174 3.90 26.38 -2.47
C PRO A 174 3.29 25.81 -1.17
N ASP A 175 2.00 25.99 -0.89
CA ASP A 175 1.41 25.66 0.42
C ASP A 175 1.16 24.15 0.68
N THR A 176 1.56 23.23 -0.21
CA THR A 176 1.15 21.81 -0.15
C THR A 176 2.27 20.76 -0.22
N GLY A 177 3.55 21.15 -0.24
CA GLY A 177 4.66 20.18 -0.27
C GLY A 177 4.85 19.43 1.05
N SER A 178 4.88 18.10 1.03
CA SER A 178 5.22 17.28 2.21
C SER A 178 6.73 17.00 2.26
N PRO A 179 7.50 17.58 3.20
CA PRO A 179 8.96 17.41 3.27
C PRO A 179 9.44 16.05 3.84
N ASP A 180 8.54 15.22 4.36
CA ASP A 180 8.90 14.09 5.24
C ASP A 180 8.64 12.69 4.64
N GLN A 181 8.49 12.55 3.33
CA GLN A 181 8.63 11.22 2.71
C GLN A 181 10.02 10.68 3.11
N PRO A 182 10.15 9.43 3.60
CA PRO A 182 11.46 8.82 3.75
C PRO A 182 12.16 9.03 2.42
N LYS A 183 13.32 9.70 2.42
CA LYS A 183 14.09 9.95 1.20
C LYS A 183 14.25 8.59 0.54
N SER A 184 13.45 8.36 -0.50
CA SER A 184 13.56 7.17 -1.31
C SER A 184 15.02 7.10 -1.72
N THR A 185 15.65 5.95 -1.58
CA THR A 185 17.03 5.73 -1.99
C THR A 185 17.18 5.75 -3.53
N ILE A 186 16.34 6.54 -4.23
CA ILE A 186 16.47 6.88 -5.63
C ILE A 186 17.80 7.63 -5.75
N ARG A 187 18.82 6.90 -6.19
CA ARG A 187 20.14 7.43 -6.57
C ARG A 187 20.22 7.62 -8.08
N VAL A 188 19.13 8.13 -8.67
CA VAL A 188 19.06 8.41 -10.11
C VAL A 188 19.56 9.82 -10.37
N GLY A 189 20.26 10.01 -11.48
CA GLY A 189 20.84 11.29 -11.86
C GLY A 189 22.10 11.61 -11.05
N THR A 190 22.83 10.60 -10.57
CA THR A 190 24.11 10.83 -9.89
C THR A 190 25.06 11.57 -10.84
N GLY A 191 25.54 12.75 -10.42
CA GLY A 191 26.37 13.63 -11.24
C GLY A 191 25.60 14.62 -12.14
N ALA A 192 24.27 14.49 -12.24
CA ALA A 192 23.41 15.44 -12.95
C ALA A 192 22.92 16.58 -12.02
N PRO A 193 22.52 17.74 -12.59
CA PRO A 193 21.83 18.77 -11.81
C PRO A 193 20.56 18.24 -11.15
N SER A 194 20.32 18.64 -9.90
CA SER A 194 19.11 18.27 -9.17
C SER A 194 17.87 18.86 -9.85
N GLN A 195 16.83 18.04 -10.00
CA GLN A 195 15.54 18.39 -10.57
C GLN A 195 14.43 17.84 -9.68
N LEU A 196 13.25 18.47 -9.73
CA LEU A 196 12.06 17.96 -9.09
C LEU A 196 11.58 16.70 -9.80
N ALA A 197 11.34 15.65 -9.02
CA ALA A 197 10.70 14.43 -9.49
C ALA A 197 9.43 14.21 -8.67
N LEU A 198 8.27 14.16 -9.33
CA LEU A 198 7.02 13.74 -8.69
C LEU A 198 6.81 12.27 -9.01
N TYR A 199 6.81 11.45 -7.96
CA TYR A 199 6.88 10.00 -8.10
C TYR A 199 5.69 9.31 -7.43
N HIS A 200 5.18 8.26 -8.07
CA HIS A 200 4.26 7.32 -7.46
C HIS A 200 4.56 5.89 -7.92
N GLY A 201 4.95 5.03 -6.99
CA GLY A 201 5.05 3.60 -7.21
C GLY A 201 3.70 2.91 -7.00
N GLY A 202 3.57 1.66 -7.43
CA GLY A 202 2.38 0.88 -7.13
C GLY A 202 2.73 -0.58 -7.00
N VAL A 203 2.19 -1.24 -5.98
CA VAL A 203 2.41 -2.65 -5.71
C VAL A 203 1.08 -3.26 -5.30
N ILE A 204 0.58 -4.17 -6.13
CA ILE A 204 -0.45 -5.14 -5.75
C ILE A 204 0.03 -6.53 -6.19
N PRO A 205 -0.45 -7.63 -5.59
CA PRO A 205 0.03 -8.95 -5.97
C PRO A 205 -0.05 -9.20 -7.49
N GLY A 206 1.10 -9.48 -8.09
CA GLY A 206 1.24 -9.74 -9.51
C GLY A 206 1.27 -8.51 -10.42
N PHE A 207 1.24 -7.27 -9.88
CA PHE A 207 1.40 -6.06 -10.68
C PHE A 207 2.22 -5.01 -9.94
N ASN A 208 3.24 -4.47 -10.62
CA ASN A 208 4.02 -3.37 -10.08
C ASN A 208 4.08 -2.22 -11.07
N THR A 209 4.15 -1.00 -10.55
CA THR A 209 4.22 0.22 -11.36
C THR A 209 5.30 1.16 -10.86
N TYR A 210 5.93 1.86 -11.79
CA TYR A 210 6.83 2.96 -11.54
C TYR A 210 6.37 4.13 -12.41
N ASN A 211 6.04 5.26 -11.77
CA ASN A 211 5.58 6.44 -12.46
C ASN A 211 6.31 7.67 -11.93
N VAL A 212 6.93 8.44 -12.81
CA VAL A 212 7.59 9.68 -12.45
C VAL A 212 7.30 10.78 -13.47
N LEU A 213 7.08 11.97 -12.96
CA LEU A 213 7.01 13.23 -13.70
C LEU A 213 8.27 14.04 -13.42
N LEU A 214 8.84 14.61 -14.47
CA LEU A 214 9.96 15.54 -14.43
C LEU A 214 9.48 16.88 -15.03
N PRO A 215 8.97 17.82 -14.21
CA PRO A 215 8.40 19.07 -14.68
C PRO A 215 9.36 19.94 -15.49
N GLU A 216 10.61 20.02 -15.09
CA GLU A 216 11.65 20.83 -15.73
C GLU A 216 11.92 20.41 -17.17
N THR A 217 11.75 19.12 -17.48
CA THR A 217 11.95 18.56 -18.82
C THR A 217 10.62 18.22 -19.52
N SER A 218 9.48 18.57 -18.90
CA SER A 218 8.14 18.21 -19.39
C SER A 218 8.00 16.73 -19.77
N SER A 219 8.67 15.86 -19.01
CA SER A 219 8.81 14.44 -19.32
C SER A 219 8.11 13.58 -18.28
N ALA A 220 7.63 12.41 -18.70
CA ALA A 220 7.06 11.41 -17.81
C ALA A 220 7.57 10.02 -18.18
N VAL A 221 7.85 9.19 -17.18
CA VAL A 221 8.17 7.77 -17.35
C VAL A 221 7.10 6.97 -16.64
N VAL A 222 6.51 6.02 -17.37
CA VAL A 222 5.53 5.06 -16.85
C VAL A 222 6.00 3.66 -17.21
N VAL A 223 6.19 2.82 -16.21
CA VAL A 223 6.55 1.40 -16.36
C VAL A 223 5.56 0.56 -15.60
N LEU A 224 4.98 -0.44 -16.28
CA LEU A 224 4.04 -1.40 -15.70
C LEU A 224 4.60 -2.80 -15.90
N THR A 225 4.64 -3.61 -14.84
CA THR A 225 4.99 -5.03 -14.91
C THR A 225 3.88 -5.87 -14.30
N ASN A 226 3.73 -7.09 -14.79
CA ASN A 226 2.71 -8.05 -14.36
C ASN A 226 3.30 -9.24 -13.59
N SER A 227 4.37 -8.97 -12.83
CA SER A 227 5.02 -9.97 -11.99
C SER A 227 5.32 -9.39 -10.62
N GLN A 228 4.95 -10.11 -9.58
CA GLN A 228 5.55 -9.97 -8.26
C GLN A 228 6.96 -10.59 -8.32
N SER A 229 7.90 -9.77 -8.79
CA SER A 229 9.30 -10.16 -8.96
C SER A 229 10.09 -9.98 -7.67
N LEU A 230 11.08 -10.84 -7.43
CA LEU A 230 12.01 -10.71 -6.31
C LEU A 230 13.05 -9.59 -6.50
N ASN A 231 13.24 -9.12 -7.74
CA ASN A 231 14.36 -8.27 -8.12
C ASN A 231 14.05 -6.77 -8.21
N GLY A 232 12.82 -6.34 -7.93
CA GLY A 232 12.41 -4.94 -8.06
C GLY A 232 12.45 -4.37 -9.48
N GLY A 233 12.40 -5.22 -10.52
CA GLY A 233 12.70 -4.84 -11.90
C GLY A 233 11.92 -3.63 -12.46
N VAL A 234 10.66 -3.42 -12.05
CA VAL A 234 9.88 -2.25 -12.48
C VAL A 234 10.57 -0.93 -12.15
N ARG A 235 11.23 -0.87 -10.98
CA ARG A 235 11.91 0.32 -10.50
C ARG A 235 13.18 0.53 -11.32
N TRP A 236 13.99 -0.51 -11.50
CA TRP A 236 15.24 -0.42 -12.25
C TRP A 236 15.03 -0.05 -13.71
N ILE A 237 13.97 -0.55 -14.35
CA ILE A 237 13.59 -0.13 -15.70
C ILE A 237 13.20 1.36 -15.69
N GLY A 238 12.39 1.79 -14.73
CA GLY A 238 11.98 3.19 -14.61
C GLY A 238 13.16 4.14 -14.40
N GLU A 239 14.05 3.80 -13.47
CA GLU A 239 15.26 4.55 -13.17
C GLU A 239 16.22 4.60 -14.37
N LEU A 240 16.44 3.49 -15.06
CA LEU A 240 17.22 3.44 -16.31
C LEU A 240 16.66 4.39 -17.38
N LEU A 241 15.33 4.43 -17.54
CA LEU A 241 14.68 5.34 -18.49
C LEU A 241 14.85 6.81 -18.08
N VAL A 242 14.82 7.11 -16.78
CA VAL A 242 15.12 8.46 -16.28
C VAL A 242 16.58 8.83 -16.56
N GLU A 243 17.55 7.94 -16.31
CA GLU A 243 18.95 8.20 -16.64
C GLU A 243 19.14 8.50 -18.13
N ALA A 244 18.45 7.76 -19.00
CA ALA A 244 18.46 8.00 -20.44
C ALA A 244 17.85 9.36 -20.80
N LEU A 245 16.71 9.74 -20.20
CA LEU A 245 16.06 11.04 -20.40
C LEU A 245 16.94 12.21 -19.96
N LEU A 246 17.71 12.03 -18.88
CA LEU A 246 18.65 13.02 -18.37
C LEU A 246 19.99 13.04 -19.12
N ASN A 247 20.16 12.20 -20.15
CA ASN A 247 21.43 11.98 -20.85
C ASN A 247 22.58 11.63 -19.88
N ASN A 248 22.27 10.90 -18.81
CA ASN A 248 23.17 10.55 -17.72
C ASN A 248 23.54 9.05 -17.69
N SER A 249 23.28 8.32 -18.77
CA SER A 249 23.57 6.88 -18.89
C SER A 249 25.05 6.49 -18.64
N HIS A 250 25.98 7.45 -18.78
CA HIS A 250 27.40 7.23 -18.51
C HIS A 250 27.74 7.18 -17.01
N ASN A 251 26.90 7.76 -16.15
CA ASN A 251 27.00 7.69 -14.68
C ASN A 251 26.00 6.72 -14.07
N ALA A 252 25.13 6.13 -14.89
CA ALA A 252 24.12 5.19 -14.42
C ALA A 252 24.78 3.92 -13.86
N PRO A 253 24.30 3.39 -12.72
CA PRO A 253 24.77 2.11 -12.23
C PRO A 253 24.36 0.98 -13.19
N ASP A 254 25.02 -0.18 -13.09
CA ASP A 254 24.54 -1.38 -13.75
C ASP A 254 23.29 -1.91 -13.03
N TYR A 255 22.13 -1.53 -13.56
CA TYR A 255 20.83 -1.97 -13.05
C TYR A 255 20.63 -3.48 -13.08
N SER A 256 21.36 -4.23 -13.92
CA SER A 256 21.28 -5.69 -13.91
C SER A 256 21.96 -6.30 -12.68
N ILE A 257 23.02 -5.66 -12.18
CA ILE A 257 23.67 -6.04 -10.92
C ILE A 257 22.74 -5.71 -9.75
N LEU A 258 22.18 -4.49 -9.70
CA LEU A 258 21.23 -4.08 -8.65
C LEU A 258 19.99 -5.00 -8.59
N ALA A 259 19.50 -5.44 -9.74
CA ALA A 259 18.40 -6.40 -9.82
C ALA A 259 18.79 -7.76 -9.22
N LYS A 260 19.99 -8.27 -9.50
CA LYS A 260 20.48 -9.54 -8.92
C LYS A 260 20.64 -9.42 -7.41
N GLU A 261 21.28 -8.36 -6.92
CA GLU A 261 21.44 -8.09 -5.50
C GLU A 261 20.09 -8.00 -4.80
N SER A 262 19.12 -7.32 -5.40
CA SER A 262 17.75 -7.23 -4.86
C SER A 262 17.08 -8.60 -4.74
N ALA A 263 17.24 -9.46 -5.75
CA ALA A 263 16.70 -10.82 -5.71
C ALA A 263 17.37 -11.67 -4.61
N GLU A 264 18.70 -11.59 -4.48
CA GLU A 264 19.45 -12.28 -3.44
C GLU A 264 19.04 -11.83 -2.04
N MET A 265 18.88 -10.52 -1.84
CA MET A 265 18.38 -9.94 -0.58
C MET A 265 16.98 -10.44 -0.24
N ALA A 266 16.06 -10.45 -1.23
CA ALA A 266 14.70 -10.94 -1.03
C ALA A 266 14.68 -12.43 -0.63
N LEU A 267 15.48 -13.27 -1.30
CA LEU A 267 15.62 -14.69 -0.97
C LEU A 267 16.24 -14.90 0.43
N GLN A 268 17.24 -14.10 0.77
CA GLN A 268 17.88 -14.18 2.08
C GLN A 268 16.93 -13.76 3.20
N GLN A 269 16.12 -12.73 2.98
CA GLN A 269 15.12 -12.28 3.95
C GLN A 269 14.11 -13.39 4.30
N VAL A 270 13.63 -14.14 3.30
CA VAL A 270 12.73 -15.28 3.54
C VAL A 270 13.40 -16.35 4.38
N LYS A 271 14.68 -16.67 4.08
CA LYS A 271 15.47 -17.62 4.88
C LYS A 271 15.67 -17.14 6.32
N ASP A 272 15.95 -15.86 6.50
CA ASP A 272 16.17 -15.27 7.83
C ASP A 272 14.89 -15.26 8.66
N ILE A 273 13.75 -14.94 8.05
CA ILE A 273 12.42 -15.04 8.70
C ILE A 273 12.16 -16.49 9.11
N ASN A 274 12.32 -17.45 8.20
CA ASN A 274 12.09 -18.87 8.51
C ASN A 274 13.04 -19.37 9.60
N LYS A 275 14.31 -18.96 9.57
CA LYS A 275 15.29 -19.30 10.61
C LYS A 275 14.91 -18.69 11.95
N SER A 276 14.47 -17.43 11.98
CA SER A 276 14.02 -16.76 13.21
C SER A 276 12.77 -17.43 13.79
N LEU A 277 11.79 -17.73 12.94
CA LEU A 277 10.59 -18.47 13.33
C LEU A 277 10.94 -19.87 13.87
N ALA A 278 11.87 -20.58 13.22
CA ALA A 278 12.31 -21.91 13.65
C ALA A 278 13.12 -21.86 14.96
N ALA A 279 14.00 -20.87 15.15
CA ALA A 279 14.76 -20.71 16.38
C ALA A 279 13.87 -20.40 17.60
N GLY A 280 12.72 -19.74 17.37
CA GLY A 280 11.70 -19.51 18.39
C GLY A 280 10.77 -20.71 18.63
N ARG A 281 10.84 -21.78 17.82
CA ARG A 281 10.04 -22.99 18.05
C ARG A 281 10.66 -23.83 19.13
N THR A 282 9.88 -24.12 20.17
CA THR A 282 10.21 -25.10 21.19
C THR A 282 9.12 -26.18 21.21
N ILE A 283 9.54 -27.44 21.31
CA ILE A 283 8.67 -28.60 21.56
C ILE A 283 8.52 -28.87 23.06
N GLU A 284 9.12 -28.01 23.89
CA GLU A 284 9.04 -28.16 25.33
C GLU A 284 7.64 -27.79 25.82
N THR A 285 7.16 -28.58 26.77
CA THR A 285 5.96 -28.28 27.55
C THR A 285 6.05 -26.85 28.08
N PRO A 286 4.93 -26.08 28.13
CA PRO A 286 4.92 -24.74 28.69
C PRO A 286 5.71 -24.67 30.00
N SER A 287 6.67 -23.73 30.07
CA SER A 287 7.60 -23.59 31.19
C SER A 287 6.94 -23.06 32.47
N ARG A 288 5.65 -22.73 32.41
CA ARG A 288 4.80 -22.24 33.50
C ARG A 288 3.41 -22.89 33.42
N PRO A 289 2.60 -22.86 34.50
CA PRO A 289 1.16 -23.14 34.43
C PRO A 289 0.48 -22.35 33.31
N LEU A 290 -0.51 -22.94 32.64
CA LEU A 290 -1.16 -22.32 31.47
C LEU A 290 -1.81 -20.98 31.83
N GLU A 291 -2.35 -20.86 33.04
CA GLU A 291 -2.99 -19.65 33.55
C GLU A 291 -2.04 -18.45 33.61
N ASP A 292 -0.73 -18.68 33.75
CA ASP A 292 0.29 -17.62 33.80
C ASP A 292 0.57 -16.99 32.44
N TYR A 293 0.04 -17.57 31.36
CA TYR A 293 0.11 -17.00 30.01
C TYR A 293 -1.10 -16.14 29.64
N VAL A 294 -2.08 -15.98 30.54
CA VAL A 294 -3.30 -15.20 30.28
C VAL A 294 -3.01 -13.70 30.36
N GLU A 295 -2.68 -13.10 29.22
CA GLU A 295 -2.42 -11.66 29.10
C GLU A 295 -2.60 -11.18 27.64
N LYS A 296 -2.49 -9.86 27.43
CA LYS A 296 -2.33 -9.25 26.11
C LYS A 296 -0.86 -9.07 25.77
N TYR A 297 -0.42 -9.70 24.69
CA TYR A 297 0.93 -9.59 24.17
C TYR A 297 0.94 -8.67 22.95
N PHE A 298 1.74 -7.60 23.02
CA PHE A 298 1.85 -6.61 21.96
C PHE A 298 3.08 -6.89 21.10
N ASN A 299 2.99 -6.60 19.80
CA ASN A 299 4.17 -6.55 18.95
C ASN A 299 5.04 -5.33 19.32
N GLY A 300 6.28 -5.29 18.82
CA GLY A 300 7.23 -4.21 19.13
C GLY A 300 6.77 -2.81 18.69
N ALA A 301 5.84 -2.72 17.72
CA ALA A 301 5.26 -1.47 17.27
C ALA A 301 4.04 -1.01 18.10
N GLY A 302 3.54 -1.85 19.02
CA GLY A 302 2.36 -1.58 19.84
C GLY A 302 1.04 -1.48 19.08
N ASN A 303 1.03 -1.76 17.77
CA ASN A 303 -0.16 -1.61 16.91
C ASN A 303 -0.92 -2.93 16.69
N PHE A 304 -0.38 -4.04 17.18
CA PHE A 304 -1.01 -5.35 17.12
C PHE A 304 -0.83 -6.07 18.45
N PHE A 305 -1.88 -6.74 18.91
CA PHE A 305 -1.78 -7.62 20.06
C PHE A 305 -2.53 -8.92 19.84
N ILE A 306 -2.07 -9.95 20.53
CA ILE A 306 -2.82 -11.18 20.77
C ILE A 306 -3.29 -11.18 22.22
N GLU A 307 -4.54 -11.57 22.44
CA GLU A 307 -5.08 -11.79 23.78
C GLU A 307 -5.14 -13.28 24.03
N ILE A 308 -4.39 -13.72 25.05
CA ILE A 308 -4.38 -15.11 25.48
C ILE A 308 -5.37 -15.27 26.62
N ALA A 309 -6.30 -16.21 26.47
CA ALA A 309 -7.30 -16.56 27.46
C ALA A 309 -7.25 -18.05 27.78
N TYR A 310 -7.57 -18.41 29.02
CA TYR A 310 -7.67 -19.82 29.42
C TYR A 310 -9.11 -20.31 29.28
N SER A 311 -9.31 -21.34 28.46
CA SER A 311 -10.59 -22.03 28.32
C SER A 311 -10.69 -23.15 29.34
N ARG A 312 -11.53 -22.97 30.36
CA ARG A 312 -11.78 -24.00 31.38
C ARG A 312 -12.41 -25.26 30.80
N ASP A 313 -13.28 -25.11 29.80
CA ASP A 313 -14.00 -26.22 29.17
C ASP A 313 -13.08 -27.11 28.35
N GLN A 314 -12.06 -26.52 27.72
CA GLN A 314 -11.09 -27.23 26.88
C GLN A 314 -9.76 -27.51 27.60
N ALA A 315 -9.61 -27.04 28.84
CA ALA A 315 -8.38 -27.06 29.63
C ALA A 315 -7.15 -26.61 28.81
N SER A 316 -7.32 -25.56 28.01
CA SER A 316 -6.33 -25.10 27.02
C SER A 316 -6.30 -23.58 26.89
N LEU A 317 -5.20 -23.07 26.34
CA LEU A 317 -5.10 -21.68 25.96
C LEU A 317 -5.84 -21.42 24.64
N GLN A 318 -6.41 -20.23 24.54
CA GLN A 318 -6.98 -19.67 23.34
C GLN A 318 -6.28 -18.36 23.01
N VAL A 319 -6.08 -18.10 21.73
CA VAL A 319 -5.52 -16.85 21.21
C VAL A 319 -6.59 -16.11 20.43
N ALA A 320 -6.88 -14.87 20.82
CA ALA A 320 -7.73 -13.96 20.08
C ALA A 320 -6.87 -12.85 19.46
N TYR A 321 -6.92 -12.72 18.14
CA TYR A 321 -6.23 -11.64 17.45
C TYR A 321 -6.96 -10.31 17.69
N MET A 322 -6.25 -9.30 18.18
CA MET A 322 -6.82 -8.00 18.54
C MET A 322 -8.01 -8.10 19.53
N GLY A 323 -8.07 -9.15 20.36
CA GLY A 323 -9.14 -9.39 21.33
C GLY A 323 -10.51 -9.70 20.71
N ARG A 324 -10.56 -10.03 19.41
CA ARG A 324 -11.81 -10.33 18.72
C ARG A 324 -12.26 -11.77 19.00
N LYS A 325 -13.40 -11.92 19.68
CA LYS A 325 -14.02 -13.23 19.97
C LYS A 325 -14.31 -14.08 18.73
N ALA A 326 -14.58 -13.45 17.59
CA ALA A 326 -14.82 -14.15 16.33
C ALA A 326 -13.53 -14.76 15.72
N ASP A 327 -12.37 -14.23 16.12
CA ASP A 327 -11.04 -14.61 15.64
C ASP A 327 -10.25 -15.29 16.78
N THR A 328 -10.96 -16.07 17.60
CA THR A 328 -10.39 -16.85 18.70
C THR A 328 -10.09 -18.28 18.23
N PHE A 329 -8.84 -18.68 18.36
CA PHE A 329 -8.35 -20.00 17.98
C PHE A 329 -7.74 -20.72 19.18
N ALA A 330 -7.72 -22.05 19.15
CA ALA A 330 -6.99 -22.82 20.14
C ALA A 330 -5.48 -22.50 20.01
N LEU A 331 -4.84 -22.11 21.12
CA LEU A 331 -3.40 -21.93 21.20
C LEU A 331 -2.80 -23.23 21.73
N LEU A 332 -2.34 -24.05 20.80
CA LEU A 332 -1.70 -25.32 21.11
C LEU A 332 -0.18 -25.11 21.23
N PRO A 333 0.48 -25.68 22.25
CA PRO A 333 1.93 -25.79 22.26
C PRO A 333 2.39 -26.49 20.98
N TYR A 334 3.52 -26.06 20.41
CA TYR A 334 4.14 -26.79 19.31
C TYR A 334 4.46 -28.22 19.78
N GLN A 335 3.94 -29.21 19.06
CA GLN A 335 4.20 -30.64 19.30
C GLN A 335 5.38 -31.13 18.46
#